data_AF-A0A0F9CFE5-F1
#
_entry.id   AF-A0A0F9CFE5-F1
#
_cell.length_a   1.000
_cell.length_b   1.000
_cell.length_c   1.000
_cell.angle_alpha   90.00
_cell.angle_beta   90.00
_cell.angle_gamma   90.00
#
_symmetry.space_group_name_H-M   'P 1'
#
loop_
_entity.id
_entity.type
_entity.pdbx_description
1 polymer ?
#
loop_
_entity_poly.entity_id
_entity_poly.type
_entity_poly.pdbx_seq_one_letter_code
_entity_poly.pdbx_strand_id
1 'polypeptide(L)'
;LHDVMACDAVLCNMLGAKIVSIGSVCEIAWAMLMRKIVVLVMEGRGNVHEHEFLKECALVFNDLDTAIGYLLSCGGEGGEDDND
;
A
#
# COMPACT_ATOMS: atom_id res chain seq x y z
N LEU A 1 2.46 15.30 -2.49
CA LEU A 1 2.85 14.87 -3.85
C LEU A 1 4.34 14.52 -3.95
N HIS A 2 5.25 15.36 -3.43
CA HIS A 2 6.70 15.10 -3.48
C HIS A 2 7.04 13.68 -3.02
N ASP A 3 6.47 13.24 -1.90
CA ASP A 3 6.77 11.91 -1.33
C ASP A 3 6.24 10.77 -2.19
N VAL A 4 5.01 10.89 -2.72
CA VAL A 4 4.41 9.91 -3.66
C VAL A 4 5.21 9.80 -4.96
N MET A 5 5.83 10.89 -5.42
CA MET A 5 6.66 10.87 -6.63
C MET A 5 8.03 10.24 -6.35
N ALA A 6 8.61 10.51 -5.18
CA ALA A 6 9.95 10.09 -4.80
C ALA A 6 10.02 8.61 -4.35
N CYS A 7 8.95 8.04 -3.82
CA CYS A 7 8.93 6.65 -3.37
C CYS A 7 8.84 5.64 -4.53
N ASP A 8 9.25 4.40 -4.27
CA ASP A 8 9.04 3.27 -5.18
C ASP A 8 7.64 2.64 -5.03
N ALA A 9 7.14 2.62 -3.80
CA ALA A 9 5.84 2.07 -3.43
C ALA A 9 5.17 2.90 -2.33
N VAL A 10 3.84 2.81 -2.27
CA VAL A 10 3.01 3.41 -1.22
C VAL A 10 2.33 2.30 -0.43
N LEU A 11 2.64 2.21 0.86
CA LEU A 11 1.91 1.36 1.80
C LEU A 11 0.88 2.21 2.54
N CYS A 12 -0.40 1.89 2.34
CA CYS A 12 -1.52 2.59 2.94
C CYS A 12 -2.19 1.70 3.98
N ASN A 13 -1.92 1.93 5.27
CA ASN A 13 -2.54 1.19 6.35
C ASN A 13 -3.83 1.87 6.83
N MET A 14 -4.97 1.23 6.56
CA MET A 14 -6.31 1.68 6.91
C MET A 14 -7.00 0.75 7.91
N LEU A 15 -6.26 -0.18 8.53
CA LEU A 15 -6.81 -1.06 9.58
C LEU A 15 -7.39 -0.22 10.72
N GLY A 16 -8.58 -0.61 11.17
CA GLY A 16 -9.29 0.03 12.27
C GLY A 16 -9.89 1.40 11.92
N ALA A 17 -9.74 1.90 10.69
CA ALA A 17 -10.21 3.23 10.31
C ALA A 17 -11.73 3.37 10.50
N LYS A 18 -12.14 4.45 11.19
CA LYS A 18 -13.56 4.78 11.43
C LYS A 18 -14.06 5.98 10.64
N ILE A 19 -13.14 6.75 10.06
CA ILE A 19 -13.41 7.94 9.26
C ILE A 19 -12.55 7.83 8.01
N VAL A 20 -13.13 8.23 6.87
CA VAL A 20 -12.42 8.25 5.60
C VAL A 20 -11.29 9.27 5.66
N SER A 21 -10.05 8.83 5.40
CA SER A 21 -8.92 9.73 5.18
C SER A 21 -8.92 10.18 3.71
N ILE A 22 -9.64 11.27 3.42
CA ILE A 22 -9.74 11.81 2.06
C ILE A 22 -8.35 12.14 1.49
N GLY A 23 -7.44 12.65 2.32
CA GLY A 23 -6.06 12.92 1.92
C GLY A 23 -5.34 11.66 1.42
N SER A 24 -5.43 10.57 2.18
CA SER A 24 -4.80 9.30 1.79
C SER A 24 -5.46 8.67 0.56
N VAL A 25 -6.76 8.84 0.37
CA VAL A 25 -7.45 8.43 -0.88
C VAL A 25 -6.90 9.19 -2.09
N CYS A 26 -6.66 10.50 -1.96
CA CYS A 26 -6.00 11.29 -3.01
C CYS A 26 -4.57 10.81 -3.28
N GLU A 27 -3.82 10.46 -2.24
CA GLU A 27 -2.45 9.93 -2.38
C GLU A 27 -2.43 8.59 -3.12
N ILE A 28 -3.39 7.70 -2.84
CA ILE A 28 -3.58 6.44 -3.59
C ILE A 28 -3.84 6.74 -5.07
N ALA A 29 -4.76 7.65 -5.38
CA ALA A 29 -5.08 8.01 -6.76
C ALA A 29 -3.88 8.59 -7.51
N TRP A 30 -3.09 9.45 -6.86
CA TRP A 30 -1.85 9.98 -7.43
C TRP A 30 -0.80 8.89 -7.64
N ALA A 31 -0.64 7.97 -6.70
CA ALA A 31 0.29 6.86 -6.82
C ALA A 31 -0.08 5.93 -7.99
N MET A 32 -1.38 5.62 -8.16
CA MET A 32 -1.89 4.89 -9.32
C MET A 32 -1.60 5.62 -10.63
N LEU A 33 -1.88 6.93 -10.70
CA LEU A 33 -1.60 7.73 -11.90
C LEU A 33 -0.11 7.73 -12.27
N MET A 34 0.77 7.75 -11.27
CA MET A 34 2.22 7.68 -11.43
C MET A 34 2.74 6.24 -11.61
N ARG A 35 1.85 5.24 -11.69
CA ARG A 35 2.15 3.81 -11.84
C ARG A 35 3.08 3.27 -10.76
N LYS A 36 2.94 3.77 -9.53
CA LYS A 36 3.64 3.24 -8.36
C LYS A 36 2.94 1.98 -7.85
N ILE A 37 3.69 1.11 -7.16
CA ILE A 37 3.07 0.00 -6.44
C ILE A 37 2.28 0.58 -5.27
N VAL A 38 0.97 0.35 -5.23
CA VAL A 38 0.11 0.76 -4.12
C VAL A 38 -0.36 -0.49 -3.39
N VAL A 39 -0.05 -0.55 -2.10
CA VAL A 39 -0.49 -1.62 -1.20
C VAL A 39 -1.45 -1.00 -0.19
N LEU A 40 -2.69 -1.49 -0.16
CA LEU A 40 -3.72 -1.04 0.75
C LEU A 40 -4.01 -2.14 1.78
N VAL A 41 -3.91 -1.81 3.06
CA VAL A 41 -4.21 -2.73 4.16
C VAL A 41 -5.50 -2.28 4.83
N MET A 42 -6.54 -3.11 4.80
CA MET A 42 -7.83 -2.82 5.42
C MET A 42 -8.58 -4.10 5.74
N GLU A 43 -9.54 -4.07 6.66
CA GLU A 43 -10.39 -5.23 6.93
C GLU A 43 -11.15 -5.68 5.67
N GLY A 44 -11.27 -7.00 5.48
CA GLY A 44 -11.91 -7.56 4.29
C GLY A 44 -13.40 -7.27 4.13
N ARG A 45 -14.06 -6.74 5.18
CA ARG A 45 -15.44 -6.22 5.13
C ARG A 45 -15.64 -5.11 6.14
N GLY A 46 -16.45 -4.11 5.78
CA GLY A 46 -16.97 -3.09 6.70
C GLY A 46 -15.96 -2.00 7.06
N ASN A 47 -14.80 -1.95 6.38
CA ASN A 47 -13.91 -0.81 6.45
C ASN A 47 -14.54 0.37 5.68
N VAL A 48 -14.38 1.59 6.21
CA VAL A 48 -14.94 2.81 5.59
C VAL A 48 -14.31 3.14 4.23
N HIS A 49 -13.18 2.53 3.90
CA HIS A 49 -12.48 2.63 2.62
C HIS A 49 -12.77 1.44 1.68
N GLU A 50 -13.66 0.51 2.05
CA GLU A 50 -14.05 -0.61 1.18
C GLU A 50 -14.86 -0.08 -0.02
N HIS A 51 -14.16 0.35 -1.06
CA HIS A 51 -14.74 0.97 -2.25
C HIS A 51 -14.04 0.45 -3.51
N GLU A 52 -14.80 0.15 -4.56
CA GLU A 52 -14.28 -0.45 -5.79
C GLU A 52 -13.17 0.38 -6.45
N PHE A 53 -13.25 1.71 -6.36
CA PHE A 53 -12.19 2.59 -6.83
C PHE A 53 -10.83 2.29 -6.18
N LEU A 54 -10.79 2.04 -4.86
CA LEU A 54 -9.53 1.74 -4.17
C LEU A 54 -9.03 0.33 -4.47
N LYS A 55 -9.93 -0.63 -4.70
CA LYS A 55 -9.58 -1.99 -5.11
C LYS A 55 -8.95 -2.02 -6.51
N GLU A 56 -9.37 -1.11 -7.39
CA GLU A 56 -8.74 -0.94 -8.71
C GLU A 56 -7.37 -0.24 -8.63
N CYS A 57 -7.23 0.71 -7.69
CA CYS A 57 -5.99 1.48 -7.54
C CYS A 57 -4.85 0.73 -6.83
N ALA A 58 -5.15 -0.31 -6.04
CA ALA A 58 -4.21 -0.89 -5.09
C ALA A 58 -4.36 -2.40 -4.91
N LEU A 59 -3.25 -3.04 -4.51
CA LEU A 59 -3.25 -4.42 -4.03
C LEU A 59 -3.75 -4.44 -2.58
N VAL A 60 -4.86 -5.15 -2.34
CA VAL A 60 -5.55 -5.13 -1.04
C VAL A 60 -5.14 -6.32 -0.18
N PHE A 61 -4.76 -6.04 1.06
CA PHE A 61 -4.41 -7.01 2.10
C PHE A 61 -5.26 -6.79 3.35
N ASN A 62 -5.50 -7.87 4.10
CA ASN A 62 -6.33 -7.83 5.32
C ASN A 62 -5.51 -7.70 6.61
N ASP A 63 -4.19 -7.81 6.51
CA ASP A 63 -3.24 -7.73 7.61
C ASP A 63 -1.95 -7.06 7.14
N LEU A 64 -1.28 -6.40 8.09
CA LEU A 64 -0.12 -5.59 7.80
C LEU A 64 1.13 -6.43 7.51
N ASP A 65 1.28 -7.58 8.17
CA ASP A 65 2.46 -8.43 8.06
C ASP A 65 2.58 -9.03 6.65
N THR A 66 1.47 -9.53 6.09
CA THR A 66 1.44 -10.05 4.72
C THR A 66 1.72 -8.96 3.69
N ALA A 67 1.17 -7.76 3.90
CA ALA A 67 1.39 -6.62 3.02
C ALA A 67 2.87 -6.20 2.98
N ILE A 68 3.53 -6.19 4.15
CA ILE A 68 4.98 -5.91 4.25
C ILE A 68 5.78 -7.05 3.61
N GLY A 69 5.43 -8.31 3.86
CA GLY A 69 6.08 -9.47 3.23
C GLY A 69 6.04 -9.41 1.71
N TYR A 70 4.89 -9.01 1.14
CA TYR A 70 4.76 -8.77 -0.30
C TYR A 70 5.73 -7.68 -0.79
N LEU A 71 5.76 -6.52 -0.12
CA LEU A 71 6.66 -5.42 -0.51
C LEU A 71 8.14 -5.84 -0.45
N LEU A 72 8.54 -6.57 0.58
CA LEU A 72 9.92 -7.08 0.72
C LEU A 72 10.25 -8.09 -0.39
N SER A 73 9.32 -8.98 -0.75
CA SER A 73 9.52 -9.92 -1.85
C SER A 73 9.69 -9.23 -3.21
N CYS A 74 9.15 -8.02 -3.38
CA CYS A 74 9.31 -7.22 -4.60
C CYS A 74 10.67 -6.52 -4.68
N GLY A 75 11.36 -6.32 -3.54
CA GLY A 75 12.62 -5.57 -3.47
C GLY A 75 13.84 -6.35 -3.99
N GLY A 76 13.72 -7.67 -4.14
CA GLY A 76 14.87 -8.56 -4.36
C GLY A 76 15.74 -8.65 -3.11
N GLU A 77 16.24 -9.84 -2.79
CA GLU A 77 17.27 -10.01 -1.76
C GLU A 77 18.46 -9.13 -2.15
N GLY A 78 18.68 -8.03 -1.42
CA GLY A 78 20.03 -7.52 -1.30
C GLY A 78 20.81 -8.63 -0.61
N GLY A 79 21.62 -9.37 -1.38
CA GLY A 79 22.43 -10.47 -0.87
C GLY A 79 23.19 -10.02 0.36
N GLU A 80 22.83 -10.57 1.52
CA GLU A 80 23.79 -10.73 2.60
C GLU A 80 24.78 -11.78 2.10
N ASP A 81 25.87 -11.30 1.49
CA ASP A 81 27.08 -12.09 1.34
C ASP A 81 27.62 -12.36 2.76
N ASP A 82 27.07 -13.39 3.41
CA ASP A 82 27.67 -14.04 4.58
C ASP A 82 28.99 -14.67 4.12
N ASN A 83 30.06 -13.87 4.18
CA ASN A 83 31.42 -14.33 3.97
C ASN A 83 31.92 -15.03 5.25
N ASP A 84 31.89 -16.36 5.24
CA ASP A 84 32.70 -17.25 6.09
C ASP A 84 34.18 -17.26 5.64
#